data_AF-A0AAU6AU09-F1
#
_entry.id   AF-A0AAU6AU09-F1
#
_cell.length_a   1.000
_cell.length_b   1.000
_cell.length_c   1.000
_cell.angle_alpha   90.00
_cell.angle_beta   90.00
_cell.angle_gamma   90.00
#
_symmetry.space_group_name_H-M   'P 1'
#
loop_
_entity.id
_entity.type
_entity.pdbx_description
1 polymer ?
#
loop_
_entity_poly.entity_id
_entity_poly.type
_entity_poly.pdbx_seq_one_letter_code
_entity_poly.pdbx_strand_id
1 'polypeptide(L)'
;MAGALSVRCDDPDLVSQAGVVPVMRLAEHAGLADVADELLTLGGTKGSNAGAKIASIVAGMVAGADSIDDLDVLRHGGLPALFGGIRAPSTLGTFLRHFTIGHVAQLERTAGQVLARLGELAPGVLPVPEAAGRPVFLDLDSKISQVFGRSKEGAAFGYTKVRGLNFLAATLSGGRDRSAPVITGTRLRGGNADTRRGAASFLRQNLTTAAHALGTGQKLWVRMDSGFYVGKVIKTVTDAGHWFSVTAPQRQPIRAAIAAIPETAWTTITYDQPVHDGETGTRIHTAEIALTRYTAFTNPTTQRGQRITADLVVRRTPAHTPEEAPGLFTAWRYQAIFTNYPAGPAAIEAHHRARAGAIEQVFADLSDAALAHFPSGRFAANAAWLTLSALTHNLLRAAGHLASTFHAKARTGTIRRHLIHLASHITRTPSGQIVLHLPRNWPWAAPFTTLFTSTHPPPHPA
;
A
#
# COMPACT_ATOMS: atom_id res chain seq x y z
N MET A 1 -2.67 41.31 -12.21
CA MET A 1 -3.80 40.82 -13.02
C MET A 1 -4.11 41.88 -14.06
N ALA A 2 -4.24 41.50 -15.33
CA ALA A 2 -4.54 42.45 -16.41
C ALA A 2 -6.07 42.53 -16.61
N GLY A 3 -6.66 43.69 -16.30
CA GLY A 3 -8.07 43.98 -16.58
C GLY A 3 -9.07 43.75 -15.42
N ALA A 4 -10.29 44.27 -15.60
CA ALA A 4 -11.42 44.02 -14.70
C ALA A 4 -11.87 42.55 -14.83
N LEU A 5 -12.02 41.87 -13.70
CA LEU A 5 -12.32 40.43 -13.62
C LEU A 5 -13.78 40.22 -13.19
N SER A 6 -14.50 39.34 -13.89
CA SER A 6 -15.81 38.82 -13.45
C SER A 6 -15.79 37.29 -13.48
N VAL A 7 -16.52 36.65 -12.57
CA VAL A 7 -16.54 35.18 -12.40
C VAL A 7 -17.99 34.69 -12.50
N ARG A 8 -18.20 33.59 -13.24
CA ARG A 8 -19.49 32.88 -13.36
C ARG A 8 -19.27 31.37 -13.25
N CYS A 9 -20.28 30.66 -12.76
CA CYS A 9 -20.29 29.21 -12.57
C CYS A 9 -21.48 28.59 -13.32
N ASP A 10 -21.55 28.82 -14.64
CA ASP A 10 -22.72 28.56 -15.47
C ASP A 10 -22.47 27.63 -16.67
N ASP A 11 -21.24 27.16 -16.89
CA ASP A 11 -20.89 26.27 -18.00
C ASP A 11 -21.11 24.79 -17.62
N PRO A 12 -22.09 24.10 -18.25
CA PRO A 12 -22.40 22.70 -17.95
C PRO A 12 -21.45 21.71 -18.64
N ASP A 13 -20.60 22.14 -19.57
CA ASP A 13 -19.74 21.28 -20.37
C ASP A 13 -18.28 21.30 -19.90
N LEU A 14 -17.95 22.07 -18.86
CA LEU A 14 -16.63 22.09 -18.23
C LEU A 14 -16.42 20.92 -17.26
N VAL A 15 -15.27 20.28 -17.37
CA VAL A 15 -14.81 19.21 -16.48
C VAL A 15 -13.45 19.59 -15.93
N SER A 16 -13.30 19.64 -14.61
CA SER A 16 -12.03 20.00 -13.96
C SER A 16 -11.06 18.81 -13.81
N GLN A 17 -11.53 17.60 -14.10
CA GLN A 17 -10.80 16.35 -13.83
C GLN A 17 -10.98 15.29 -14.93
N ALA A 18 -10.64 15.66 -16.17
CA ALA A 18 -10.83 14.82 -17.36
C ALA A 18 -10.12 13.46 -17.25
N GLY A 19 -9.02 13.38 -16.50
CA GLY A 19 -8.28 12.13 -16.34
C GLY A 19 -8.92 11.08 -15.44
N VAL A 20 -10.02 11.40 -14.75
CA VAL A 20 -10.83 10.36 -14.09
C VAL A 20 -11.37 9.37 -15.14
N VAL A 21 -11.63 9.82 -16.38
CA VAL A 21 -12.22 9.00 -17.45
C VAL A 21 -11.37 7.77 -17.78
N PRO A 22 -10.10 7.88 -18.22
CA PRO A 22 -9.31 6.71 -18.54
C PRO A 22 -8.98 5.83 -17.32
N VAL A 23 -8.89 6.41 -16.12
CA VAL A 23 -8.66 5.61 -14.91
C VAL A 23 -9.89 4.78 -14.53
N MET A 24 -11.09 5.34 -14.66
CA MET A 24 -12.32 4.59 -14.39
C MET A 24 -12.66 3.62 -15.52
N ARG A 25 -12.25 3.89 -16.76
CA ARG A 25 -12.30 2.91 -17.85
C ARG A 25 -11.38 1.72 -17.56
N LEU A 26 -10.18 1.96 -17.02
CA LEU A 26 -9.31 0.88 -16.55
C LEU A 26 -9.96 0.08 -15.40
N ALA A 27 -10.64 0.74 -14.47
CA ALA A 27 -11.37 0.07 -13.39
C ALA A 27 -12.54 -0.78 -13.91
N GLU A 28 -13.25 -0.29 -14.93
CA GLU A 28 -14.30 -1.02 -15.63
C GLU A 28 -13.75 -2.26 -16.34
N HIS A 29 -12.64 -2.15 -17.06
CA HIS A 29 -11.97 -3.31 -17.67
C HIS A 29 -11.45 -4.31 -16.63
N ALA A 30 -11.04 -3.83 -15.46
CA ALA A 30 -10.71 -4.71 -14.33
C ALA A 30 -11.97 -5.32 -13.67
N GLY A 31 -13.17 -4.97 -14.11
CA GLY A 31 -14.46 -5.44 -13.61
C GLY A 31 -14.75 -5.00 -12.18
N LEU A 32 -14.30 -3.80 -11.77
CA LEU A 32 -14.48 -3.29 -10.41
C LEU A 32 -15.95 -3.32 -9.96
N ALA A 33 -16.86 -2.84 -10.81
CA ALA A 33 -18.28 -2.79 -10.50
C ALA A 33 -18.89 -4.20 -10.45
N ASP A 34 -18.61 -5.02 -11.46
CA ASP A 34 -19.17 -6.36 -11.58
C ASP A 34 -18.75 -7.27 -10.41
N VAL A 35 -17.46 -7.26 -10.07
CA VAL A 35 -16.94 -8.05 -8.94
C VAL A 35 -17.51 -7.55 -7.61
N ALA A 36 -17.74 -6.24 -7.48
CA ALA A 36 -18.35 -5.69 -6.28
C ALA A 36 -19.83 -6.11 -6.17
N ASP A 37 -20.60 -6.08 -7.26
CA ASP A 37 -21.99 -6.53 -7.28
C ASP A 37 -22.12 -8.06 -7.06
N GLU A 38 -21.16 -8.85 -7.55
CA GLU A 38 -21.11 -10.30 -7.33
C GLU A 38 -20.81 -10.66 -5.87
N LEU A 39 -19.81 -10.01 -5.25
CA LEU A 39 -19.27 -10.43 -3.95
C LEU A 39 -19.92 -9.74 -2.74
N LEU A 40 -20.46 -8.54 -2.90
CA LEU A 40 -21.04 -7.78 -1.78
C LEU A 40 -22.51 -8.13 -1.58
N THR A 41 -22.83 -8.74 -0.45
CA THR A 41 -24.18 -9.24 -0.16
C THR A 41 -24.97 -8.30 0.78
N LEU A 42 -24.82 -6.99 0.62
CA LEU A 42 -25.51 -6.01 1.46
C LEU A 42 -27.03 -6.06 1.19
N GLY A 43 -27.83 -6.24 2.25
CA GLY A 43 -29.28 -6.33 2.14
C GLY A 43 -29.98 -4.98 1.92
N GLY A 44 -31.20 -5.04 1.37
CA GLY A 44 -32.11 -3.91 1.22
C GLY A 44 -31.64 -2.83 0.22
N THR A 45 -32.39 -1.72 0.15
CA THR A 45 -32.10 -0.59 -0.77
C THR A 45 -30.75 0.09 -0.48
N LYS A 46 -30.23 -0.07 0.73
CA LYS A 46 -28.90 0.42 1.11
C LYS A 46 -27.79 -0.38 0.43
N GLY A 47 -27.99 -1.67 0.18
CA GLY A 47 -27.03 -2.56 -0.49
C GLY A 47 -27.15 -2.64 -2.01
N SER A 48 -28.26 -2.19 -2.60
CA SER A 48 -28.44 -2.24 -4.07
C SER A 48 -27.41 -1.44 -4.85
N ASN A 49 -27.08 -1.87 -6.07
CA ASN A 49 -26.10 -1.22 -6.95
C ASN A 49 -24.75 -0.99 -6.23
N ALA A 50 -24.23 -2.03 -5.59
CA ALA A 50 -23.00 -1.94 -4.80
C ALA A 50 -21.82 -1.56 -5.71
N GLY A 51 -21.74 -2.13 -6.91
CA GLY A 51 -20.76 -1.81 -7.94
C GLY A 51 -20.74 -0.32 -8.29
N ALA A 52 -21.90 0.26 -8.60
CA ALA A 52 -22.01 1.69 -8.90
C ALA A 52 -21.59 2.59 -7.70
N LYS A 53 -21.93 2.19 -6.47
CA LYS A 53 -21.54 2.92 -5.25
C LYS A 53 -20.05 2.83 -4.99
N ILE A 54 -19.44 1.64 -5.15
CA ILE A 54 -18.00 1.42 -5.01
C ILE A 54 -17.24 2.19 -6.09
N ALA A 55 -17.67 2.09 -7.36
CA ALA A 55 -17.08 2.84 -8.47
C ALA A 55 -17.16 4.36 -8.26
N SER A 56 -18.28 4.87 -7.72
CA SER A 56 -18.40 6.29 -7.37
C SER A 56 -17.40 6.71 -6.28
N ILE A 57 -17.21 5.90 -5.24
CA ILE A 57 -16.24 6.21 -4.18
C ILE A 57 -14.82 6.19 -4.74
N VAL A 58 -14.47 5.16 -5.52
CA VAL A 58 -13.14 5.05 -6.15
C VAL A 58 -12.88 6.21 -7.12
N ALA A 59 -13.86 6.58 -7.96
CA ALA A 59 -13.75 7.73 -8.85
C ALA A 59 -13.51 9.03 -8.07
N GLY A 60 -14.22 9.23 -6.95
CA GLY A 60 -14.01 10.38 -6.06
C GLY A 60 -12.61 10.37 -5.44
N MET A 61 -12.13 9.21 -5.00
CA MET A 61 -10.76 9.07 -4.48
C MET A 61 -9.70 9.28 -5.58
N VAL A 62 -9.93 8.86 -6.82
CA VAL A 62 -9.05 9.18 -7.97
C VAL A 62 -9.00 10.70 -8.16
N ALA A 63 -10.18 11.33 -8.15
CA ALA A 63 -10.42 12.76 -8.25
C ALA A 63 -9.79 13.60 -7.11
N GLY A 64 -9.54 13.01 -5.94
CA GLY A 64 -8.89 13.70 -4.83
C GLY A 64 -9.66 13.70 -3.51
N ALA A 65 -10.86 13.15 -3.47
CA ALA A 65 -11.67 13.07 -2.25
C ALA A 65 -10.96 12.25 -1.16
N ASP A 66 -10.86 12.83 0.04
CA ASP A 66 -10.37 12.17 1.26
C ASP A 66 -11.43 12.13 2.37
N SER A 67 -12.60 12.74 2.15
CA SER A 67 -13.83 12.61 2.94
C SER A 67 -15.02 12.09 2.13
N ILE A 68 -16.10 11.71 2.83
CA ILE A 68 -17.34 11.28 2.17
C ILE A 68 -17.99 12.46 1.43
N ASP A 69 -17.91 13.67 1.98
CA ASP A 69 -18.55 14.86 1.40
C ASP A 69 -17.81 15.33 0.14
N ASP A 70 -16.49 15.18 0.09
CA ASP A 70 -15.68 15.51 -1.10
C ASP A 70 -16.00 14.63 -2.31
N LEU A 71 -16.72 13.52 -2.14
CA LEU A 71 -17.21 12.71 -3.26
C LEU A 71 -18.18 13.49 -4.17
N ASP A 72 -18.70 14.64 -3.71
CA ASP A 72 -19.51 15.54 -4.54
C ASP A 72 -18.71 16.17 -5.70
N VAL A 73 -17.37 16.08 -5.67
CA VAL A 73 -16.49 16.44 -6.79
C VAL A 73 -16.91 15.77 -8.12
N LEU A 74 -17.60 14.64 -8.08
CA LEU A 74 -18.08 13.95 -9.28
C LEU A 74 -19.35 14.53 -9.90
N ARG A 75 -20.00 15.50 -9.25
CA ARG A 75 -21.38 15.93 -9.59
C ARG A 75 -21.47 17.34 -10.16
N HIS A 76 -20.34 18.02 -10.40
CA HIS A 76 -20.32 19.37 -10.95
C HIS A 76 -20.00 19.39 -12.45
N GLY A 77 -20.40 20.48 -13.13
CA GLY A 77 -20.11 20.72 -14.54
C GLY A 77 -20.50 19.54 -15.44
N GLY A 78 -19.61 19.17 -16.37
CA GLY A 78 -19.84 18.15 -17.37
C GLY A 78 -19.62 16.70 -16.91
N LEU A 79 -19.23 16.45 -15.66
CA LEU A 79 -18.96 15.08 -15.16
C LEU A 79 -20.15 14.12 -15.28
N PRO A 80 -21.42 14.54 -15.02
CA PRO A 80 -22.59 13.70 -15.26
C PRO A 80 -22.80 13.28 -16.73
N ALA A 81 -22.23 14.01 -17.69
CA ALA A 81 -22.26 13.62 -19.10
C ALA A 81 -21.22 12.54 -19.44
N LEU A 82 -20.19 12.37 -18.60
CA LEU A 82 -19.11 11.39 -18.79
C LEU A 82 -19.32 10.09 -18.00
N PHE A 83 -20.01 10.18 -16.85
CA PHE A 83 -20.19 9.05 -15.96
C PHE A 83 -21.66 8.80 -15.67
N GLY A 84 -22.13 7.60 -16.05
CA GLY A 84 -23.41 7.09 -15.60
C GLY A 84 -23.36 6.67 -14.12
N GLY A 85 -24.49 6.75 -13.43
CA GLY A 85 -24.65 6.09 -12.13
C GLY A 85 -23.95 6.74 -10.93
N ILE A 86 -23.45 7.97 -11.06
CA ILE A 86 -22.88 8.74 -9.93
C ILE A 86 -23.90 8.82 -8.78
N ARG A 87 -23.43 8.67 -7.54
CA ARG A 87 -24.25 8.73 -6.33
C ARG A 87 -23.86 9.93 -5.47
N ALA A 88 -24.86 10.55 -4.83
CA ALA A 88 -24.62 11.63 -3.88
C ALA A 88 -23.81 11.16 -2.66
N PRO A 89 -22.98 12.03 -2.05
CA PRO A 89 -22.26 11.75 -0.81
C PRO A 89 -23.12 11.14 0.30
N SER A 90 -24.34 11.65 0.48
CA SER A 90 -25.29 11.14 1.49
C SER A 90 -25.64 9.66 1.27
N THR A 91 -25.83 9.25 0.02
CA THR A 91 -26.09 7.86 -0.38
C THR A 91 -24.85 6.99 -0.15
N LEU A 92 -23.67 7.46 -0.56
CA LEU A 92 -22.41 6.73 -0.39
C LEU A 92 -22.03 6.57 1.08
N GLY A 93 -22.22 7.61 1.89
CA GLY A 93 -22.03 7.54 3.33
C GLY A 93 -23.00 6.57 4.00
N THR A 94 -24.26 6.54 3.58
CA THR A 94 -25.26 5.58 4.10
C THR A 94 -24.89 4.15 3.74
N PHE A 95 -24.41 3.92 2.52
CA PHE A 95 -23.89 2.64 2.08
C PHE A 95 -22.70 2.17 2.93
N LEU A 96 -21.66 3.00 3.08
CA LEU A 96 -20.48 2.68 3.89
C LEU A 96 -20.84 2.39 5.35
N ARG A 97 -21.75 3.17 5.94
CA ARG A 97 -22.21 2.96 7.34
C ARG A 97 -23.04 1.68 7.53
N HIS A 98 -23.48 1.04 6.46
CA HIS A 98 -24.16 -0.26 6.50
C HIS A 98 -23.19 -1.47 6.47
N PHE A 99 -21.88 -1.23 6.28
CA PHE A 99 -20.90 -2.30 6.31
C PHE A 99 -20.83 -2.97 7.69
N THR A 100 -20.67 -4.28 7.67
CA THR A 100 -20.21 -5.09 8.81
C THR A 100 -18.78 -5.53 8.53
N ILE A 101 -18.11 -6.15 9.50
CA ILE A 101 -16.78 -6.74 9.25
C ILE A 101 -16.83 -7.83 8.17
N GLY A 102 -17.96 -8.55 8.05
CA GLY A 102 -18.17 -9.51 6.97
C GLY A 102 -18.21 -8.85 5.58
N HIS A 103 -18.92 -7.72 5.46
CA HIS A 103 -18.94 -6.94 4.22
C HIS A 103 -17.56 -6.35 3.88
N VAL A 104 -16.78 -5.96 4.88
CA VAL A 104 -15.39 -5.52 4.66
C VAL A 104 -14.53 -6.67 4.14
N ALA A 105 -14.67 -7.88 4.66
CA ALA A 105 -13.94 -9.04 4.16
C ALA A 105 -14.32 -9.41 2.71
N GLN A 106 -15.60 -9.24 2.32
CA GLN A 106 -16.04 -9.35 0.93
C GLN A 106 -15.37 -8.29 0.05
N LEU A 107 -15.32 -7.03 0.52
CA LEU A 107 -14.67 -5.94 -0.20
C LEU A 107 -13.15 -6.14 -0.33
N GLU A 108 -12.48 -6.67 0.69
CA GLU A 108 -11.06 -7.05 0.62
C GLU A 108 -10.83 -8.13 -0.47
N ARG A 109 -11.78 -9.06 -0.64
CA ARG A 109 -11.74 -10.05 -1.73
C ARG A 109 -11.95 -9.40 -3.11
N THR A 110 -12.91 -8.47 -3.23
CA THR A 110 -13.10 -7.66 -4.43
C THR A 110 -11.81 -6.93 -4.82
N ALA A 111 -11.17 -6.25 -3.87
CA ALA A 111 -9.91 -5.55 -4.11
C ALA A 111 -8.78 -6.49 -4.56
N GLY A 112 -8.70 -7.70 -3.99
CA GLY A 112 -7.74 -8.72 -4.39
C GLY A 112 -7.95 -9.24 -5.83
N GLN A 113 -9.20 -9.45 -6.24
CA GLN A 113 -9.52 -9.87 -7.62
C GLN A 113 -9.24 -8.74 -8.63
N VAL A 114 -9.61 -7.50 -8.29
CA VAL A 114 -9.30 -6.34 -9.12
C VAL A 114 -7.79 -6.16 -9.27
N LEU A 115 -7.01 -6.35 -8.20
CA LEU A 115 -5.54 -6.28 -8.28
C LEU A 115 -4.95 -7.30 -9.27
N ALA A 116 -5.46 -8.54 -9.27
CA ALA A 116 -4.99 -9.57 -10.21
C ALA A 116 -5.28 -9.15 -11.66
N ARG A 117 -6.51 -8.69 -11.95
CA ARG A 117 -6.92 -8.21 -13.28
C ARG A 117 -6.15 -6.96 -13.71
N LEU A 118 -5.81 -6.05 -12.79
CA LEU A 118 -4.93 -4.91 -13.10
C LEU A 118 -3.53 -5.37 -13.53
N GLY A 119 -3.03 -6.50 -13.01
CA GLY A 119 -1.78 -7.10 -13.46
C GLY A 119 -1.80 -7.55 -14.93
N GLU A 120 -2.95 -8.03 -15.39
CA GLU A 120 -3.18 -8.44 -16.78
C GLU A 120 -3.32 -7.23 -17.70
N LEU A 121 -4.07 -6.21 -17.26
CA LEU A 121 -4.37 -5.00 -18.04
C LEU A 121 -3.21 -4.00 -18.12
N ALA A 122 -2.31 -4.01 -17.14
CA ALA A 122 -1.12 -3.15 -17.11
C ALA A 122 0.15 -4.01 -16.89
N PRO A 123 0.64 -4.72 -17.93
CA PRO A 123 1.83 -5.56 -17.83
C PRO A 123 3.01 -4.78 -17.27
N GLY A 124 3.58 -5.26 -16.16
CA GLY A 124 4.69 -4.60 -15.47
C GLY A 124 4.30 -3.77 -14.24
N VAL A 125 3.00 -3.57 -13.97
CA VAL A 125 2.55 -2.98 -12.69
C VAL A 125 2.86 -3.92 -11.53
N LEU A 126 2.59 -5.21 -11.71
CA LEU A 126 2.95 -6.26 -10.77
C LEU A 126 4.41 -6.68 -10.98
N PRO A 127 5.13 -7.01 -9.89
CA PRO A 127 6.48 -7.52 -10.02
C PRO A 127 6.47 -8.84 -10.78
N VAL A 128 7.24 -8.92 -11.87
CA VAL A 128 7.40 -10.16 -12.62
C VAL A 128 8.32 -11.09 -11.82
N PRO A 129 7.86 -12.29 -11.47
CA PRO A 129 8.75 -13.33 -10.95
C PRO A 129 9.56 -13.88 -12.14
N GLU A 130 10.77 -13.36 -12.37
CA GLU A 130 11.59 -13.79 -13.50
C GLU A 130 12.66 -14.81 -13.07
N ALA A 131 12.97 -15.72 -14.00
CA ALA A 131 13.91 -16.84 -13.93
C ALA A 131 15.37 -16.50 -13.52
N ALA A 132 15.66 -15.26 -13.11
CA ALA A 132 16.99 -14.70 -12.89
C ALA A 132 17.33 -14.42 -11.41
N GLY A 133 16.68 -15.11 -10.46
CA GLY A 133 17.08 -15.06 -9.05
C GLY A 133 16.82 -13.74 -8.30
N ARG A 134 15.93 -12.87 -8.81
CA ARG A 134 15.53 -11.63 -8.11
C ARG A 134 14.29 -11.89 -7.25
N PRO A 135 14.31 -11.57 -5.94
CA PRO A 135 13.19 -11.85 -5.04
C PRO A 135 12.01 -10.89 -5.28
N VAL A 136 10.80 -11.44 -5.23
CA VAL A 136 9.57 -10.66 -5.05
C VAL A 136 9.31 -10.50 -3.56
N PHE A 137 9.14 -9.26 -3.12
CA PHE A 137 8.94 -8.94 -1.71
C PHE A 137 7.46 -8.81 -1.37
N LEU A 138 7.09 -9.34 -0.20
CA LEU A 138 5.84 -9.01 0.46
C LEU A 138 6.17 -8.31 1.80
N ASP A 139 6.04 -7.00 1.84
CA ASP A 139 6.31 -6.23 3.05
C ASP A 139 5.05 -6.15 3.89
N LEU A 140 5.16 -6.48 5.17
CA LEU A 140 4.06 -6.37 6.13
C LEU A 140 4.44 -5.35 7.20
N ASP A 141 3.61 -4.31 7.36
CA ASP A 141 3.79 -3.26 8.37
C ASP A 141 2.44 -2.81 8.94
N SER A 142 2.48 -2.02 10.01
CA SER A 142 1.32 -1.39 10.62
C SER A 142 1.53 0.11 10.82
N LYS A 143 0.46 0.89 10.67
CA LYS A 143 0.48 2.32 10.94
C LYS A 143 -0.68 2.71 11.84
N ILE A 144 -0.42 3.66 12.74
CA ILE A 144 -1.48 4.37 13.46
C ILE A 144 -1.83 5.64 12.69
N SER A 145 -3.12 5.83 12.42
CA SER A 145 -3.66 7.09 11.91
C SER A 145 -4.34 7.80 13.08
N GLN A 146 -3.84 8.99 13.40
CA GLN A 146 -4.34 9.80 14.51
C GLN A 146 -5.77 10.27 14.24
N VAL A 147 -6.62 10.24 15.26
CA VAL A 147 -8.01 10.70 15.14
C VAL A 147 -8.43 11.51 16.37
N PHE A 148 -9.09 12.65 16.13
CA PHE A 148 -9.47 13.59 17.19
C PHE A 148 -10.91 13.39 17.69
N GLY A 149 -11.82 12.91 16.84
CA GLY A 149 -13.24 12.74 17.19
C GLY A 149 -13.47 11.75 18.34
N ARG A 150 -14.12 12.21 19.41
CA ARG A 150 -14.37 11.41 20.63
C ARG A 150 -15.28 10.21 20.39
N SER A 151 -16.27 10.35 19.50
CA SER A 151 -17.28 9.34 19.18
C SER A 151 -16.83 8.31 18.12
N LYS A 152 -15.59 8.37 17.62
CA LYS A 152 -15.11 7.44 16.60
C LYS A 152 -14.88 6.04 17.19
N GLU A 153 -15.63 5.06 16.70
CA GLU A 153 -15.55 3.66 17.14
C GLU A 153 -14.16 3.07 16.92
N GLY A 154 -13.69 2.27 17.88
CA GLY A 154 -12.39 1.61 17.84
C GLY A 154 -11.18 2.53 18.04
N ALA A 155 -11.36 3.85 18.07
CA ALA A 155 -10.28 4.79 18.32
C ALA A 155 -9.85 4.77 19.78
N ALA A 156 -8.59 4.47 20.04
CA ALA A 156 -8.04 4.35 21.38
C ALA A 156 -6.56 4.74 21.42
N PHE A 157 -6.04 4.98 22.61
CA PHE A 157 -4.60 5.12 22.84
C PHE A 157 -3.94 3.74 22.85
N GLY A 158 -2.90 3.58 22.03
CA GLY A 158 -2.03 2.41 22.05
C GLY A 158 -0.65 2.73 22.64
N TYR A 159 0.32 1.86 22.37
CA TYR A 159 1.71 2.03 22.80
C TYR A 159 2.35 3.35 22.32
N THR A 160 1.94 3.85 21.15
CA THR A 160 2.42 5.14 20.60
C THR A 160 1.94 6.35 21.40
N LYS A 161 1.04 6.18 22.38
CA LYS A 161 0.38 7.25 23.13
C LYS A 161 -0.39 8.25 22.26
N VAL A 162 -0.60 7.92 20.99
CA VAL A 162 -1.45 8.66 20.05
C VAL A 162 -2.81 8.00 20.02
N ARG A 163 -3.88 8.77 20.19
CA ARG A 163 -5.25 8.27 19.99
C ARG A 163 -5.50 8.14 18.50
N GLY A 164 -5.76 6.92 18.05
CA GLY A 164 -5.86 6.64 16.63
C GLY A 164 -6.63 5.38 16.33
N LEU A 165 -6.73 5.10 15.03
CA LEU A 165 -7.04 3.77 14.51
C LEU A 165 -5.76 3.17 13.95
N ASN A 166 -5.54 1.89 14.19
CA ASN A 166 -4.36 1.19 13.69
C ASN A 166 -4.76 0.36 12.47
N PHE A 167 -3.92 0.25 11.46
CA PHE A 167 -4.14 -0.68 10.36
C PHE A 167 -2.89 -1.46 9.99
N LEU A 168 -3.10 -2.68 9.51
CA LEU A 168 -2.09 -3.46 8.80
C LEU A 168 -2.17 -3.15 7.31
N ALA A 169 -1.03 -3.21 6.62
CA ALA A 169 -0.98 -3.30 5.17
C ALA A 169 0.09 -4.30 4.73
N ALA A 170 -0.15 -4.92 3.59
CA ALA A 170 0.85 -5.73 2.92
C ALA A 170 1.08 -5.17 1.50
N THR A 171 2.34 -5.02 1.10
CA THR A 171 2.72 -4.46 -0.20
C THR A 171 3.61 -5.42 -0.98
N LEU A 172 3.30 -5.61 -2.26
CA LEU A 172 4.13 -6.34 -3.21
C LEU A 172 5.07 -5.41 -3.96
N SER A 173 6.33 -5.83 -4.11
CA SER A 173 7.32 -5.12 -4.93
C SER A 173 8.40 -6.05 -5.48
N GLY A 174 9.01 -5.67 -6.60
CA GLY A 174 10.04 -6.45 -7.31
C GLY A 174 11.44 -5.83 -7.26
N GLY A 175 11.74 -5.05 -6.21
CA GLY A 175 12.92 -4.18 -6.14
C GLY A 175 12.70 -2.81 -6.81
N ARG A 176 13.68 -1.90 -6.70
CA ARG A 176 13.53 -0.46 -7.02
C ARG A 176 13.41 -0.12 -8.52
N ASP A 177 13.61 -1.08 -9.42
CA ASP A 177 13.91 -0.75 -10.81
C ASP A 177 12.71 -0.69 -11.75
N ARG A 178 11.58 -1.35 -11.45
CA ARG A 178 10.50 -1.50 -12.44
C ARG A 178 9.19 -0.75 -12.12
N SER A 179 8.59 -0.96 -10.95
CA SER A 179 7.32 -0.33 -10.57
C SER A 179 7.28 0.07 -9.09
N ALA A 180 6.48 1.08 -8.78
CA ALA A 180 6.18 1.40 -7.39
C ALA A 180 5.36 0.27 -6.71
N PRO A 181 5.49 0.04 -5.39
CA PRO A 181 4.79 -1.03 -4.72
C PRO A 181 3.25 -0.92 -4.83
N VAL A 182 2.61 -2.07 -4.98
CA VAL A 182 1.14 -2.24 -4.93
C VAL A 182 0.72 -2.86 -3.60
N ILE A 183 -0.51 -2.66 -3.17
CA ILE A 183 -1.05 -3.13 -1.90
C ILE A 183 -1.87 -4.40 -2.14
N THR A 184 -1.47 -5.54 -1.56
CA THR A 184 -2.27 -6.79 -1.64
C THR A 184 -3.47 -6.79 -0.70
N GLY A 185 -3.43 -5.94 0.32
CA GLY A 185 -4.50 -5.87 1.29
C GLY A 185 -4.17 -4.94 2.45
N THR A 186 -5.23 -4.52 3.12
CA THR A 186 -5.19 -3.72 4.34
C THR A 186 -6.16 -4.32 5.35
N ARG A 187 -5.96 -4.03 6.64
CA ARG A 187 -6.89 -4.44 7.69
C ARG A 187 -6.94 -3.42 8.81
N LEU A 188 -8.10 -2.81 9.01
CA LEU A 188 -8.31 -1.89 10.11
C LEU A 188 -8.41 -2.63 11.46
N ARG A 189 -7.89 -2.00 12.50
CA ARG A 189 -7.86 -2.48 13.88
C ARG A 189 -8.16 -1.33 14.84
N GLY A 190 -8.56 -1.67 16.06
CA GLY A 190 -8.69 -0.68 17.14
C GLY A 190 -7.35 -0.01 17.45
N GLY A 191 -7.38 1.22 17.96
CA GLY A 191 -6.18 2.00 18.26
C GLY A 191 -5.25 1.37 19.30
N ASN A 192 -5.81 0.58 20.22
CA ASN A 192 -5.08 -0.17 21.23
C ASN A 192 -4.65 -1.57 20.76
N ALA A 193 -4.85 -1.91 19.48
CA ALA A 193 -4.49 -3.22 18.98
C ALA A 193 -2.97 -3.39 18.94
N ASP A 194 -2.49 -4.41 19.65
CA ASP A 194 -1.11 -4.89 19.53
C ASP A 194 -0.82 -5.31 18.07
N THR A 195 0.35 -4.96 17.55
CA THR A 195 0.77 -5.21 16.16
C THR A 195 0.61 -6.68 15.74
N ARG A 196 0.69 -7.61 16.68
CA ARG A 196 0.57 -9.07 16.45
C ARG A 196 -0.87 -9.53 16.26
N ARG A 197 -1.85 -8.76 16.75
CA ARG A 197 -3.28 -9.12 16.70
C ARG A 197 -3.74 -9.22 15.25
N GLY A 198 -4.13 -10.43 14.84
CA GLY A 198 -4.65 -10.71 13.49
C GLY A 198 -3.58 -10.79 12.39
N ALA A 199 -2.29 -10.64 12.71
CA ALA A 199 -1.21 -10.61 11.71
C ALA A 199 -1.09 -11.92 10.94
N ALA A 200 -1.20 -13.08 11.61
CA ALA A 200 -1.08 -14.38 10.94
C ALA A 200 -2.22 -14.66 9.94
N SER A 201 -3.48 -14.32 10.27
CA SER A 201 -4.58 -14.49 9.33
C SER A 201 -4.55 -13.45 8.21
N PHE A 202 -4.09 -12.23 8.51
CA PHE A 202 -3.86 -11.20 7.50
C PHE A 202 -2.78 -11.64 6.50
N LEU A 203 -1.66 -12.16 7.00
CA LEU A 203 -0.59 -12.68 6.17
C LEU A 203 -1.07 -13.79 5.24
N ARG A 204 -1.81 -14.79 5.75
CA ARG A 204 -2.38 -15.86 4.90
C ARG A 204 -3.22 -15.32 3.76
N GLN A 205 -4.13 -14.40 4.06
CA GLN A 205 -4.99 -13.77 3.06
C GLN A 205 -4.17 -13.06 1.98
N ASN A 206 -3.13 -12.31 2.36
CA ASN A 206 -2.30 -11.58 1.42
C ASN A 206 -1.37 -12.49 0.60
N LEU A 207 -0.91 -13.62 1.16
CA LEU A 207 -0.20 -14.64 0.40
C LEU A 207 -1.12 -15.27 -0.66
N THR A 208 -2.38 -15.53 -0.32
CA THR A 208 -3.40 -15.97 -1.29
C THR A 208 -3.64 -14.91 -2.36
N THR A 209 -3.84 -13.64 -1.99
CA THR A 209 -3.99 -12.55 -2.96
C THR A 209 -2.77 -12.44 -3.88
N ALA A 210 -1.55 -12.53 -3.34
CA ALA A 210 -0.33 -12.50 -4.12
C ALA A 210 -0.22 -13.69 -5.07
N ALA A 211 -0.63 -14.89 -4.66
CA ALA A 211 -0.67 -16.06 -5.53
C ALA A 211 -1.68 -15.92 -6.68
N HIS A 212 -2.84 -15.28 -6.43
CA HIS A 212 -3.78 -14.97 -7.51
C HIS A 212 -3.24 -13.92 -8.48
N ALA A 213 -2.51 -12.92 -7.97
CA ALA A 213 -1.99 -11.82 -8.79
C ALA A 213 -0.71 -12.20 -9.57
N LEU A 214 0.13 -13.08 -9.03
CA LEU A 214 1.45 -13.43 -9.59
C LEU A 214 1.53 -14.86 -10.14
N GLY A 215 0.48 -15.67 -9.96
CA GLY A 215 0.48 -17.09 -10.24
C GLY A 215 0.90 -17.95 -9.02
N THR A 216 0.37 -19.17 -8.97
CA THR A 216 0.67 -20.14 -7.90
C THR A 216 2.10 -20.67 -7.99
N GLY A 217 2.70 -21.02 -6.85
CA GLY A 217 4.03 -21.65 -6.78
C GLY A 217 5.20 -20.67 -6.66
N GLN A 218 4.96 -19.37 -6.78
CA GLN A 218 5.98 -18.35 -6.60
C GLN A 218 6.40 -18.21 -5.13
N LYS A 219 7.71 -18.30 -4.87
CA LYS A 219 8.25 -18.03 -3.52
C LYS A 219 8.47 -16.54 -3.32
N LEU A 220 7.75 -15.98 -2.35
CA LEU A 220 7.89 -14.60 -1.92
C LEU A 220 8.90 -14.49 -0.78
N TRP A 221 9.56 -13.35 -0.69
CA TRP A 221 10.33 -12.95 0.49
C TRP A 221 9.51 -11.99 1.35
N VAL A 222 8.95 -12.50 2.44
CA VAL A 222 8.15 -11.72 3.39
C VAL A 222 9.07 -10.92 4.32
N ARG A 223 9.00 -9.60 4.30
CA ARG A 223 9.84 -8.74 5.17
C ARG A 223 9.00 -8.00 6.21
N MET A 224 9.48 -8.01 7.44
CA MET A 224 8.72 -7.54 8.61
C MET A 224 9.63 -6.81 9.61
N ASP A 225 9.09 -5.83 10.32
CA ASP A 225 9.78 -5.22 11.46
C ASP A 225 9.66 -6.07 12.74
N SER A 226 10.27 -5.58 13.82
CA SER A 226 10.33 -6.28 15.11
C SER A 226 8.98 -6.48 15.81
N GLY A 227 7.95 -5.70 15.47
CA GLY A 227 6.58 -5.87 15.96
C GLY A 227 5.97 -7.20 15.53
N PHE A 228 6.43 -7.77 14.41
CA PHE A 228 5.99 -9.04 13.87
C PHE A 228 6.93 -10.22 14.19
N TYR A 229 7.92 -10.03 15.07
CA TYR A 229 8.76 -11.12 15.60
C TYR A 229 7.93 -12.04 16.51
N VAL A 230 7.13 -12.90 15.88
CA VAL A 230 6.14 -13.77 16.52
C VAL A 230 6.17 -15.14 15.85
N GLY A 231 6.34 -16.19 16.66
CA GLY A 231 6.44 -17.56 16.18
C GLY A 231 5.28 -17.96 15.26
N LYS A 232 4.02 -17.69 15.64
CA LYS A 232 2.84 -17.96 14.80
C LYS A 232 2.87 -17.23 13.44
N VAL A 233 3.37 -15.99 13.38
CA VAL A 233 3.45 -15.21 12.13
C VAL A 233 4.53 -15.80 11.23
N ILE A 234 5.73 -16.02 11.75
CA ILE A 234 6.85 -16.56 10.98
C ILE A 234 6.53 -17.99 10.54
N LYS A 235 5.94 -18.81 11.41
CA LYS A 235 5.47 -20.16 11.06
C LYS A 235 4.45 -20.13 9.93
N THR A 236 3.57 -19.14 9.90
CA THR A 236 2.61 -18.96 8.79
C THR A 236 3.34 -18.73 7.45
N VAL A 237 4.45 -17.98 7.44
CA VAL A 237 5.27 -17.78 6.24
C VAL A 237 5.92 -19.10 5.81
N THR A 238 6.55 -19.82 6.76
CA THR A 238 7.30 -21.05 6.46
C THR A 238 6.39 -22.20 6.06
N ASP A 239 5.23 -22.34 6.70
CA ASP A 239 4.23 -23.37 6.37
C ASP A 239 3.65 -23.16 4.96
N ALA A 240 3.59 -21.91 4.50
CA ALA A 240 3.21 -21.56 3.13
C ALA A 240 4.37 -21.68 2.12
N GLY A 241 5.56 -22.13 2.55
CA GLY A 241 6.71 -22.38 1.67
C GLY A 241 7.48 -21.12 1.23
N HIS A 242 7.23 -19.97 1.85
CA HIS A 242 7.88 -18.70 1.51
C HIS A 242 9.12 -18.40 2.38
N TRP A 243 9.92 -17.42 1.95
CA TRP A 243 11.02 -16.90 2.75
C TRP A 243 10.56 -15.77 3.66
N PHE A 244 11.26 -15.56 4.77
CA PHE A 244 11.03 -14.42 5.67
C PHE A 244 12.34 -13.72 6.02
N SER A 245 12.25 -12.43 6.30
CA SER A 245 13.22 -11.72 7.15
C SER A 245 12.48 -10.82 8.13
N VAL A 246 12.85 -10.88 9.40
CA VAL A 246 12.21 -10.11 10.46
C VAL A 246 13.23 -9.54 11.41
N THR A 247 13.10 -8.26 11.77
CA THR A 247 13.98 -7.67 12.79
C THR A 247 13.77 -8.39 14.12
N ALA A 248 14.83 -8.95 14.70
CA ALA A 248 14.77 -9.59 16.00
C ALA A 248 14.93 -8.54 17.11
N PRO A 249 13.97 -8.41 18.06
CA PRO A 249 14.09 -7.45 19.15
C PRO A 249 15.25 -7.82 20.07
N GLN A 250 15.97 -6.82 20.59
CA GLN A 250 17.17 -6.96 21.44
C GLN A 250 16.85 -7.47 22.87
N ARG A 251 16.12 -8.60 22.97
CA ARG A 251 15.81 -9.33 24.20
C ARG A 251 17.00 -10.18 24.62
N GLN A 252 17.03 -10.57 25.89
CA GLN A 252 18.14 -11.34 26.47
C GLN A 252 18.61 -12.55 25.63
N PRO A 253 17.74 -13.40 25.04
CA PRO A 253 18.19 -14.51 24.20
C PRO A 253 18.92 -14.08 22.92
N ILE A 254 18.48 -12.97 22.30
CA ILE A 254 19.13 -12.42 21.10
C ILE A 254 20.48 -11.79 21.49
N ARG A 255 20.53 -11.03 22.59
CA ARG A 255 21.80 -10.47 23.11
C ARG A 255 22.82 -11.56 23.43
N ALA A 256 22.38 -12.65 24.05
CA ALA A 256 23.24 -13.80 24.33
C ALA A 256 23.77 -14.45 23.04
N ALA A 257 22.91 -14.61 22.03
CA ALA A 257 23.34 -15.14 20.72
C ALA A 257 24.35 -14.23 20.02
N ILE A 258 24.18 -12.90 20.12
CA ILE A 258 25.11 -11.91 19.56
C ILE A 258 26.46 -11.97 20.29
N ALA A 259 26.46 -12.03 21.62
CA ALA A 259 27.68 -12.08 22.42
C ALA A 259 28.50 -13.36 22.20
N ALA A 260 27.87 -14.43 21.70
CA ALA A 260 28.53 -15.68 21.35
C ALA A 260 29.18 -15.67 19.96
N ILE A 261 29.00 -14.61 19.15
CA ILE A 261 29.63 -14.50 17.83
C ILE A 261 31.12 -14.20 18.02
N PRO A 262 32.05 -15.03 17.50
CA PRO A 262 33.48 -14.78 17.59
C PRO A 262 33.87 -13.48 16.87
N GLU A 263 34.86 -12.74 17.40
CA GLU A 263 35.35 -11.51 16.75
C GLU A 263 35.86 -11.75 15.31
N THR A 264 36.35 -12.94 15.01
CA THR A 264 36.80 -13.33 13.66
C THR A 264 35.66 -13.57 12.66
N ALA A 265 34.41 -13.63 13.10
CA ALA A 265 33.25 -13.86 12.24
C ALA A 265 32.64 -12.57 11.68
N TRP A 266 33.10 -11.40 12.15
CA TRP A 266 32.61 -10.10 11.68
C TRP A 266 33.33 -9.67 10.40
N THR A 267 32.56 -9.19 9.44
CA THR A 267 33.06 -8.65 8.18
C THR A 267 32.61 -7.21 8.01
N THR A 268 33.52 -6.32 7.65
CA THR A 268 33.20 -4.93 7.37
C THR A 268 32.38 -4.81 6.07
N ILE A 269 31.30 -4.06 6.13
CA ILE A 269 30.51 -3.63 4.98
C ILE A 269 30.60 -2.11 4.84
N THR A 270 30.78 -1.64 3.60
CA THR A 270 30.85 -0.23 3.24
C THR A 270 29.62 0.12 2.41
N TYR A 271 29.01 1.28 2.68
CA TYR A 271 27.87 1.76 1.90
C TYR A 271 28.33 2.84 0.92
N ASP A 272 28.05 2.65 -0.37
CA ASP A 272 28.31 3.64 -1.42
C ASP A 272 27.57 4.96 -1.17
N GLN A 273 26.39 4.86 -0.56
CA GLN A 273 25.61 5.99 -0.08
C GLN A 273 25.43 5.82 1.44
N PRO A 274 25.89 6.78 2.26
CA PRO A 274 25.80 6.66 3.70
C PRO A 274 24.36 6.45 4.17
N VAL A 275 24.19 5.52 5.11
CA VAL A 275 22.89 5.20 5.70
C VAL A 275 22.60 6.21 6.80
N HIS A 276 21.48 6.91 6.71
CA HIS A 276 21.03 7.81 7.78
C HIS A 276 20.51 7.00 8.96
N ASP A 277 21.03 7.27 10.15
CA ASP A 277 20.49 6.73 11.40
C ASP A 277 19.42 7.67 11.95
N GLY A 278 18.17 7.21 11.95
CA GLY A 278 17.04 8.02 12.44
C GLY A 278 17.09 8.33 13.94
N GLU A 279 17.82 7.55 14.73
CA GLU A 279 17.94 7.79 16.17
C GLU A 279 19.03 8.82 16.51
N THR A 280 20.18 8.75 15.83
CA THR A 280 21.34 9.61 16.12
C THR A 280 21.50 10.80 15.15
N GLY A 281 20.78 10.79 14.01
CA GLY A 281 20.94 11.78 12.94
C GLY A 281 22.26 11.66 12.16
N THR A 282 23.07 10.63 12.45
CA THR A 282 24.38 10.43 11.85
C THR A 282 24.32 9.68 10.52
N ARG A 283 25.38 9.84 9.72
CA ARG A 283 25.58 9.13 8.47
C ARG A 283 26.56 7.99 8.67
N ILE A 284 26.05 6.76 8.58
CA ILE A 284 26.82 5.54 8.75
C ILE A 284 27.41 5.13 7.39
N HIS A 285 28.72 5.19 7.27
CA HIS A 285 29.47 4.80 6.06
C HIS A 285 29.96 3.36 6.10
N THR A 286 30.25 2.85 7.30
CA THR A 286 30.71 1.49 7.53
C THR A 286 29.92 0.84 8.65
N ALA A 287 29.74 -0.47 8.55
CA ALA A 287 29.22 -1.31 9.61
C ALA A 287 29.96 -2.65 9.58
N GLU A 288 29.80 -3.45 10.62
CA GLU A 288 30.26 -4.83 10.59
C GLU A 288 29.06 -5.76 10.60
N ILE A 289 29.20 -6.88 9.90
CA ILE A 289 28.14 -7.87 9.76
C ILE A 289 28.65 -9.27 10.08
N ALA A 290 27.84 -10.04 10.78
CA ALA A 290 28.08 -11.45 11.06
C ALA A 290 26.82 -12.27 10.82
N LEU A 291 27.02 -13.57 10.61
CA LEU A 291 25.95 -14.55 10.46
C LEU A 291 26.15 -15.67 11.48
N THR A 292 25.09 -16.02 12.20
CA THR A 292 25.08 -17.16 13.10
C THR A 292 23.76 -17.93 13.00
N ARG A 293 23.77 -19.20 13.39
CA ARG A 293 22.55 -20.02 13.42
C ARG A 293 21.81 -19.81 14.72
N TYR A 294 20.51 -19.53 14.66
CA TYR A 294 19.70 -19.25 15.85
C TYR A 294 18.40 -20.05 15.85
N THR A 295 18.00 -20.53 17.05
CA THR A 295 16.71 -21.18 17.25
C THR A 295 15.82 -20.26 18.07
N ALA A 296 14.80 -19.71 17.42
CA ALA A 296 13.79 -18.86 18.02
C ALA A 296 12.62 -19.65 18.59
N PHE A 297 11.88 -19.00 19.49
CA PHE A 297 10.62 -19.47 20.05
C PHE A 297 10.68 -20.85 20.74
N THR A 298 11.70 -21.05 21.58
CA THR A 298 12.01 -22.35 22.20
C THR A 298 11.15 -22.67 23.42
N ASN A 299 10.36 -21.73 23.96
CA ASN A 299 9.57 -21.97 25.16
C ASN A 299 8.40 -22.94 24.86
N PRO A 300 8.43 -24.18 25.39
CA PRO A 300 7.45 -25.20 25.03
C PRO A 300 6.05 -24.93 25.60
N THR A 301 5.93 -24.07 26.62
CA THR A 301 4.67 -23.74 27.29
C THR A 301 3.93 -22.62 26.58
N THR A 302 4.65 -21.54 26.21
CA THR A 302 4.03 -20.35 25.59
C THR A 302 4.11 -20.36 24.06
N GLN A 303 4.98 -21.18 23.47
CA GLN A 303 5.30 -21.18 22.03
C GLN A 303 5.32 -22.60 21.45
N ARG A 304 4.48 -23.50 21.98
CA ARG A 304 4.35 -24.88 21.51
C ARG A 304 4.17 -24.94 19.99
N GLY A 305 5.00 -25.73 19.32
CA GLY A 305 4.96 -25.94 17.87
C GLY A 305 5.40 -24.74 17.02
N GLN A 306 5.99 -23.70 17.63
CA GLN A 306 6.45 -22.49 16.94
C GLN A 306 7.97 -22.34 16.91
N ARG A 307 8.71 -23.37 17.37
CA ARG A 307 10.17 -23.42 17.31
C ARG A 307 10.64 -23.35 15.87
N ILE A 308 11.49 -22.38 15.57
CA ILE A 308 12.03 -22.15 14.22
C ILE A 308 13.54 -21.97 14.34
N THR A 309 14.29 -22.74 13.56
CA THR A 309 15.74 -22.58 13.44
C THR A 309 16.03 -21.94 12.08
N ALA A 310 16.66 -20.77 12.11
CA ALA A 310 17.00 -19.98 10.92
C ALA A 310 18.30 -19.19 11.15
N ASP A 311 18.71 -18.40 10.17
CA ASP A 311 19.92 -17.57 10.30
C ASP A 311 19.59 -16.28 11.05
N LEU A 312 20.54 -15.84 11.85
CA LEU A 312 20.55 -14.55 12.54
C LEU A 312 21.68 -13.73 11.94
N VAL A 313 21.32 -12.80 11.07
CA VAL A 313 22.24 -11.82 10.50
C VAL A 313 22.33 -10.64 11.45
N VAL A 314 23.52 -10.34 11.95
CA VAL A 314 23.74 -9.28 12.94
C VAL A 314 24.61 -8.20 12.34
N ARG A 315 24.10 -6.98 12.36
CA ARG A 315 24.81 -5.76 11.99
C ARG A 315 25.20 -5.01 13.26
N ARG A 316 26.47 -4.60 13.37
CA ARG A 316 26.93 -3.71 14.43
C ARG A 316 27.53 -2.43 13.86
N THR A 317 27.24 -1.31 14.50
CA THR A 317 27.79 0.02 14.19
C THR A 317 28.35 0.62 15.47
N PRO A 318 29.40 1.45 15.42
CA PRO A 318 29.92 2.10 16.62
C PRO A 318 28.79 2.89 17.31
N ALA A 319 28.76 2.87 18.63
CA ALA A 319 27.90 3.73 19.44
C ALA A 319 28.46 5.15 19.44
N HIS A 320 27.59 6.15 19.33
CA HIS A 320 28.02 7.56 19.19
C HIS A 320 27.50 8.45 20.33
N THR A 321 26.65 7.94 21.22
CA THR A 321 26.13 8.70 22.36
C THR A 321 26.69 8.22 23.70
N PRO A 322 26.82 9.09 24.71
CA PRO A 322 27.31 8.71 26.05
C PRO A 322 26.42 7.68 26.76
N GLU A 323 25.10 7.67 26.50
CA GLU A 323 24.16 6.69 27.04
C GLU A 323 24.38 5.28 26.46
N GLU A 324 24.91 5.19 25.23
CA GLU A 324 25.22 3.93 24.55
C GLU A 324 26.62 3.41 24.89
N ALA A 325 27.49 4.23 25.49
CA ALA A 325 28.90 3.92 25.75
C ALA A 325 29.37 4.33 27.16
N PRO A 326 28.88 3.69 28.24
CA PRO A 326 29.25 4.07 29.61
C PRO A 326 30.68 3.64 30.05
N GLY A 327 31.63 3.42 29.12
CA GLY A 327 32.95 2.88 29.44
C GLY A 327 34.07 3.23 28.46
N LEU A 328 35.30 2.79 28.77
CA LEU A 328 36.56 3.08 28.06
C LEU A 328 36.73 2.37 26.69
N PHE A 329 35.81 1.49 26.31
CA PHE A 329 35.88 0.69 25.08
C PHE A 329 34.83 1.15 24.05
N THR A 330 35.09 0.91 22.76
CA THR A 330 34.12 1.12 21.68
C THR A 330 32.85 0.32 21.97
N ALA A 331 31.77 1.01 22.32
CA ALA A 331 30.46 0.39 22.43
C ALA A 331 29.85 0.21 21.03
N TRP A 332 29.03 -0.83 20.88
CA TRP A 332 28.45 -1.24 19.61
C TRP A 332 26.93 -1.24 19.71
N ARG A 333 26.27 -0.66 18.70
CA ARG A 333 24.82 -0.77 18.51
C ARG A 333 24.54 -1.95 17.58
N TYR A 334 23.70 -2.87 18.04
CA TYR A 334 23.38 -4.09 17.30
C TYR A 334 21.98 -4.07 16.72
N GLN A 335 21.87 -4.54 15.47
CA GLN A 335 20.62 -4.82 14.79
C GLN A 335 20.66 -6.26 14.29
N ALA A 336 19.66 -7.05 14.63
CA ALA A 336 19.60 -8.46 14.28
C ALA A 336 18.40 -8.74 13.36
N ILE A 337 18.62 -9.53 12.32
CA ILE A 337 17.63 -9.95 11.33
C ILE A 337 17.56 -11.47 11.39
N PHE A 338 16.40 -12.00 11.74
CA PHE A 338 16.12 -13.44 11.70
C PHE A 338 15.50 -13.80 10.36
N THR A 339 16.05 -14.78 9.66
CA THR A 339 15.73 -15.04 8.25
C THR A 339 16.00 -16.49 7.85
N ASN A 340 15.23 -17.00 6.88
CA ASN A 340 15.52 -18.26 6.19
C ASN A 340 15.84 -18.03 4.69
N TYR A 341 16.05 -16.78 4.27
CA TYR A 341 16.40 -16.45 2.89
C TYR A 341 17.85 -16.88 2.61
N PRO A 342 18.09 -17.72 1.58
CA PRO A 342 19.40 -18.33 1.32
C PRO A 342 20.33 -17.39 0.54
N ALA A 343 20.81 -16.32 1.18
CA ALA A 343 21.77 -15.39 0.59
C ALA A 343 22.84 -14.95 1.60
N GLY A 344 23.89 -14.29 1.09
CA GLY A 344 24.94 -13.72 1.94
C GLY A 344 24.40 -12.63 2.89
N PRO A 345 25.00 -12.47 4.09
CA PRO A 345 24.50 -11.56 5.12
C PRO A 345 24.38 -10.11 4.64
N ALA A 346 25.32 -9.63 3.82
CA ALA A 346 25.28 -8.27 3.27
C ALA A 346 24.06 -8.03 2.36
N ALA A 347 23.70 -9.00 1.51
CA ALA A 347 22.51 -8.90 0.66
C ALA A 347 21.22 -8.95 1.50
N ILE A 348 21.18 -9.79 2.52
CA ILE A 348 20.06 -9.87 3.47
C ILE A 348 19.86 -8.54 4.19
N GLU A 349 20.93 -7.95 4.75
CA GLU A 349 20.88 -6.65 5.42
C GLU A 349 20.35 -5.57 4.48
N ALA A 350 20.94 -5.46 3.29
CA ALA A 350 20.60 -4.41 2.34
C ALA A 350 19.13 -4.50 1.91
N HIS A 351 18.66 -5.71 1.58
CA HIS A 351 17.27 -5.92 1.19
C HIS A 351 16.30 -5.76 2.37
N HIS A 352 16.65 -6.22 3.57
CA HIS A 352 15.78 -6.03 4.74
C HIS A 352 15.64 -4.56 5.10
N ARG A 353 16.74 -3.80 5.11
CA ARG A 353 16.73 -2.35 5.38
C ARG A 353 15.97 -1.57 4.31
N ALA A 354 16.05 -1.98 3.05
CA ALA A 354 15.30 -1.37 1.96
C ALA A 354 13.77 -1.48 2.12
N ARG A 355 13.25 -2.38 3.00
CA ARG A 355 11.83 -2.47 3.36
C ARG A 355 11.27 -1.14 3.86
N ALA A 356 11.97 -0.49 4.81
CA ALA A 356 11.52 0.75 5.43
C ALA A 356 11.20 1.81 4.36
N GLY A 357 12.13 2.01 3.42
CA GLY A 357 11.92 2.94 2.31
C GLY A 357 10.83 2.56 1.30
N ALA A 358 10.33 1.31 1.27
CA ALA A 358 9.28 0.90 0.33
C ALA A 358 7.88 1.09 0.93
N ILE A 359 7.61 0.45 2.07
CA ILE A 359 6.26 0.46 2.67
C ILE A 359 5.93 1.80 3.35
N GLU A 360 6.91 2.50 3.91
CA GLU A 360 6.68 3.83 4.49
C GLU A 360 6.29 4.86 3.41
N GLN A 361 6.85 4.73 2.20
CA GLN A 361 6.47 5.57 1.07
C GLN A 361 5.03 5.32 0.62
N VAL A 362 4.57 4.07 0.66
CA VAL A 362 3.15 3.74 0.42
C VAL A 362 2.27 4.33 1.51
N PHE A 363 2.69 4.25 2.77
CA PHE A 363 1.95 4.88 3.88
C PHE A 363 1.91 6.40 3.82
N ALA A 364 2.98 7.05 3.36
CA ALA A 364 2.99 8.48 3.11
C ALA A 364 2.02 8.82 1.97
N ASP A 365 2.11 8.08 0.86
CA ASP A 365 1.24 8.31 -0.31
C ASP A 365 -0.25 8.11 -0.01
N LEU A 366 -0.62 7.11 0.79
CA LEU A 366 -2.00 6.92 1.26
C LEU A 366 -2.46 8.08 2.13
N SER A 367 -1.61 8.55 3.05
CA SER A 367 -1.92 9.68 3.95
C SER A 367 -1.98 11.02 3.24
N ASP A 368 -1.24 11.20 2.15
CA ASP A 368 -1.31 12.40 1.29
C ASP A 368 -2.43 12.30 0.24
N ALA A 369 -3.26 11.25 0.32
CA ALA A 369 -4.34 10.95 -0.61
C ALA A 369 -5.63 10.56 0.13
N ALA A 370 -6.32 9.50 -0.32
CA ALA A 370 -7.64 9.12 0.18
C ALA A 370 -7.66 8.72 1.67
N LEU A 371 -6.51 8.49 2.32
CA LEU A 371 -6.40 8.12 3.73
C LEU A 371 -5.80 9.25 4.59
N ALA A 372 -5.99 10.51 4.20
CA ALA A 372 -5.62 11.67 5.03
C ALA A 372 -6.26 11.58 6.43
N HIS A 373 -7.51 11.11 6.48
CA HIS A 373 -8.19 10.74 7.71
C HIS A 373 -9.25 9.65 7.49
N PHE A 374 -9.76 9.10 8.57
CA PHE A 374 -10.93 8.21 8.53
C PHE A 374 -12.23 9.03 8.56
N PRO A 375 -13.12 8.97 7.56
CA PRO A 375 -14.22 9.95 7.43
C PRO A 375 -15.50 9.61 8.22
N SER A 376 -15.57 8.46 8.89
CA SER A 376 -16.78 8.03 9.61
C SER A 376 -16.57 7.88 11.11
N GLY A 377 -17.64 8.03 11.88
CA GLY A 377 -17.70 7.57 13.27
C GLY A 377 -17.78 6.05 13.41
N ARG A 378 -18.20 5.34 12.35
CA ARG A 378 -18.42 3.89 12.36
C ARG A 378 -17.17 3.11 11.95
N PHE A 379 -16.81 2.09 12.72
CA PHE A 379 -15.56 1.34 12.51
C PHE A 379 -15.55 0.60 11.16
N ALA A 380 -16.62 -0.12 10.83
CA ALA A 380 -16.71 -0.88 9.58
C ALA A 380 -16.72 0.01 8.32
N ALA A 381 -17.31 1.21 8.42
CA ALA A 381 -17.26 2.19 7.33
C ALA A 381 -15.83 2.67 7.08
N ASN A 382 -15.06 2.94 8.15
CA ASN A 382 -13.65 3.30 8.04
C ASN A 382 -12.77 2.15 7.53
N ALA A 383 -13.13 0.91 7.87
CA ALA A 383 -12.44 -0.27 7.35
C ALA A 383 -12.68 -0.44 5.84
N ALA A 384 -13.93 -0.25 5.39
CA ALA A 384 -14.25 -0.22 3.96
C ALA A 384 -13.53 0.92 3.24
N TRP A 385 -13.51 2.13 3.83
CA TRP A 385 -12.78 3.28 3.29
C TRP A 385 -11.29 2.96 3.10
N LEU A 386 -10.63 2.34 4.09
CA LEU A 386 -9.24 1.91 3.99
C LEU A 386 -9.00 0.93 2.83
N THR A 387 -9.88 -0.04 2.65
CA THR A 387 -9.79 -1.00 1.54
C THR A 387 -9.94 -0.29 0.19
N LEU A 388 -10.87 0.66 0.08
CA LEU A 388 -11.07 1.46 -1.14
C LEU A 388 -9.91 2.41 -1.41
N SER A 389 -9.29 2.98 -0.38
CA SER A 389 -8.06 3.78 -0.54
C SER A 389 -6.92 2.93 -1.10
N ALA A 390 -6.75 1.69 -0.62
CA ALA A 390 -5.74 0.78 -1.14
C ALA A 390 -6.03 0.33 -2.58
N LEU A 391 -7.30 0.06 -2.91
CA LEU A 391 -7.74 -0.26 -4.27
C LEU A 391 -7.46 0.92 -5.22
N THR A 392 -7.84 2.13 -4.81
CA THR A 392 -7.60 3.37 -5.58
C THR A 392 -6.10 3.60 -5.80
N HIS A 393 -5.27 3.37 -4.77
CA HIS A 393 -3.80 3.43 -4.91
C HIS A 393 -3.33 2.48 -6.02
N ASN A 394 -3.76 1.21 -5.98
CA ASN A 394 -3.36 0.22 -7.01
C ASN A 394 -3.84 0.61 -8.41
N LEU A 395 -5.06 1.13 -8.52
CA LEU A 395 -5.63 1.60 -9.79
C LEU A 395 -4.81 2.77 -10.36
N LEU A 396 -4.43 3.73 -9.52
CA LEU A 396 -3.55 4.83 -9.91
C LEU A 396 -2.14 4.34 -10.27
N ARG A 397 -1.61 3.31 -9.60
CA ARG A 397 -0.33 2.67 -10.00
C ARG A 397 -0.41 2.08 -11.39
N ALA A 398 -1.48 1.34 -11.70
CA ALA A 398 -1.69 0.75 -13.02
C ALA A 398 -1.84 1.84 -14.09
N ALA A 399 -2.65 2.88 -13.83
CA ALA A 399 -2.79 4.02 -14.74
C ALA A 399 -1.47 4.76 -14.98
N GLY A 400 -0.70 5.02 -13.92
CA GLY A 400 0.63 5.63 -14.03
C GLY A 400 1.60 4.76 -14.84
N HIS A 401 1.53 3.44 -14.67
CA HIS A 401 2.34 2.50 -15.43
C HIS A 401 2.04 2.53 -16.93
N LEU A 402 0.75 2.56 -17.29
CA LEU A 402 0.30 2.69 -18.68
C LEU A 402 0.66 4.06 -19.29
N ALA A 403 0.68 5.12 -18.48
CA ALA A 403 0.94 6.48 -18.97
C ALA A 403 2.40 6.69 -19.42
N SER A 404 3.38 6.37 -18.56
CA SER A 404 4.81 6.42 -18.91
C SER A 404 5.72 5.81 -17.83
N THR A 405 6.99 5.57 -18.18
CA THR A 405 8.03 5.10 -17.25
C THR A 405 8.24 6.03 -16.04
N PHE A 406 8.08 7.34 -16.23
CA PHE A 406 8.12 8.32 -15.14
C PHE A 406 6.92 8.12 -14.19
N HIS A 407 5.71 8.02 -14.74
CA HIS A 407 4.48 7.89 -13.96
C HIS A 407 4.36 6.52 -13.26
N ALA A 408 5.01 5.48 -13.79
CA ALA A 408 5.13 4.16 -13.16
C ALA A 408 5.74 4.18 -11.75
N LYS A 409 6.50 5.24 -11.41
CA LYS A 409 7.11 5.45 -10.08
C LYS A 409 6.64 6.71 -9.37
N ALA A 410 5.80 7.52 -10.02
CA ALA A 410 5.34 8.80 -9.48
C ALA A 410 4.36 8.59 -8.31
N ARG A 411 4.35 9.47 -7.30
CA ARG A 411 3.36 9.41 -6.19
C ARG A 411 1.95 9.77 -6.67
N THR A 412 0.93 9.41 -5.88
CA THR A 412 -0.48 9.70 -6.18
C THR A 412 -0.71 11.18 -6.44
N GLY A 413 -0.13 12.07 -5.62
CA GLY A 413 -0.23 13.52 -5.84
C GLY A 413 0.32 13.98 -7.19
N THR A 414 1.41 13.38 -7.67
CA THR A 414 1.98 13.68 -9.01
C THR A 414 1.09 13.17 -10.12
N ILE A 415 0.58 11.93 -10.01
CA ILE A 415 -0.34 11.35 -10.99
C ILE A 415 -1.60 12.21 -11.08
N ARG A 416 -2.17 12.62 -9.94
CA ARG A 416 -3.32 13.52 -9.90
C ARG A 416 -3.05 14.83 -10.63
N ARG A 417 -1.94 15.51 -10.30
CA ARG A 417 -1.58 16.79 -10.91
C ARG A 417 -1.35 16.70 -12.43
N HIS A 418 -0.67 15.66 -12.89
CA HIS A 418 -0.23 15.56 -14.28
C HIS A 418 -1.31 14.97 -15.19
N LEU A 419 -2.05 13.97 -14.69
CA LEU A 419 -2.92 13.13 -15.50
C LEU A 419 -4.40 13.25 -15.14
N ILE A 420 -4.77 13.60 -13.90
CA ILE A 420 -6.18 13.58 -13.43
C ILE A 420 -6.81 14.97 -13.42
N HIS A 421 -6.19 15.93 -12.73
CA HIS A 421 -6.63 17.32 -12.57
C HIS A 421 -6.37 18.14 -13.84
N LEU A 422 -6.93 17.63 -14.93
CA LEU A 422 -6.85 18.19 -16.27
C LEU A 422 -8.20 18.79 -16.62
N ALA A 423 -8.23 20.10 -16.83
CA ALA A 423 -9.43 20.78 -17.30
C ALA A 423 -9.77 20.31 -18.72
N SER A 424 -11.05 20.16 -19.02
CA SER A 424 -11.53 19.90 -20.37
C SER A 424 -12.90 20.50 -20.61
N HIS A 425 -13.22 20.76 -21.88
CA HIS A 425 -14.56 21.15 -22.32
C HIS A 425 -15.17 20.04 -23.18
N ILE A 426 -16.41 19.67 -22.90
CA ILE A 426 -17.14 18.63 -23.62
C ILE A 426 -17.75 19.21 -24.88
N THR A 427 -17.63 18.49 -25.99
CA THR A 427 -18.48 18.71 -27.17
C THR A 427 -18.99 17.37 -27.67
N ARG A 428 -20.01 17.38 -28.53
CA ARG A 428 -20.50 16.18 -29.21
C ARG A 428 -20.36 16.33 -30.71
N THR A 429 -19.89 15.28 -31.39
CA THR A 429 -19.92 15.22 -32.85
C THR A 429 -21.37 15.08 -33.36
N PRO A 430 -21.63 15.28 -34.66
CA PRO A 430 -22.95 14.99 -35.25
C PRO A 430 -23.39 13.53 -35.06
N SER A 431 -22.45 12.59 -34.93
CA SER A 431 -22.72 11.18 -34.65
C SER A 431 -22.97 10.87 -33.16
N GLY A 432 -22.94 11.88 -32.28
CA GLY A 432 -23.16 11.73 -30.84
C GLY A 432 -21.92 11.34 -30.02
N GLN A 433 -20.74 11.25 -30.65
CA GLN A 433 -19.50 10.95 -29.95
C GLN A 433 -19.10 12.11 -29.04
N ILE A 434 -18.81 11.82 -27.77
CA ILE A 434 -18.27 12.80 -26.82
C ILE A 434 -16.79 13.06 -27.15
N VAL A 435 -16.43 14.34 -27.25
CA VAL A 435 -15.05 14.81 -27.47
C VAL A 435 -14.65 15.70 -26.30
N LEU A 436 -13.55 15.34 -25.64
CA LEU A 436 -12.93 16.13 -24.57
C LEU A 436 -11.85 17.03 -25.16
N HIS A 437 -12.08 18.34 -25.15
CA HIS A 437 -11.07 19.32 -25.55
C HIS A 437 -10.18 19.64 -24.36
N LEU A 438 -8.89 19.30 -24.48
CA LEU A 438 -7.88 19.51 -23.44
C LEU A 438 -7.10 20.81 -23.67
N PRO A 439 -6.40 21.36 -22.66
CA PRO A 439 -5.62 22.58 -22.81
C PRO A 439 -4.49 22.38 -23.82
N ARG A 440 -4.30 23.36 -24.71
CA ARG A 440 -3.12 23.40 -25.58
C ARG A 440 -1.85 23.54 -24.73
N ASN A 441 -0.75 22.95 -25.21
CA ASN A 441 0.56 22.99 -24.55
C ASN A 441 0.57 22.41 -23.13
N TRP A 442 -0.32 21.45 -22.82
CA TRP A 442 -0.24 20.70 -21.58
C TRP A 442 1.05 19.86 -21.54
N PRO A 443 1.95 20.05 -20.55
CA PRO A 443 3.25 19.39 -20.53
C PRO A 443 3.19 17.85 -20.53
N TRP A 444 2.07 17.29 -20.06
CA TRP A 444 1.87 15.84 -19.95
C TRP A 444 0.84 15.31 -20.95
N ALA A 445 0.59 16.02 -22.05
CA ALA A 445 -0.35 15.59 -23.10
C ALA A 445 -0.01 14.19 -23.65
N ALA A 446 1.27 13.91 -23.94
CA ALA A 446 1.67 12.61 -24.46
C ALA A 446 1.39 11.45 -23.48
N PRO A 447 1.86 11.49 -22.20
CA PRO A 447 1.48 10.48 -21.21
C PRO A 447 -0.03 10.32 -21.00
N PHE A 448 -0.79 11.43 -21.03
CA PHE A 448 -2.25 11.37 -20.93
C PHE A 448 -2.87 10.62 -22.13
N THR A 449 -2.46 10.95 -23.35
CA THR A 449 -2.97 10.31 -24.57
C THR A 449 -2.62 8.82 -24.60
N THR A 450 -1.42 8.44 -24.15
CA THR A 450 -1.04 7.03 -24.00
C THR A 450 -2.00 6.31 -23.06
N LEU A 451 -2.21 6.84 -21.84
CA LEU A 451 -3.16 6.26 -20.88
C LEU A 451 -4.59 6.18 -21.45
N PHE A 452 -5.06 7.22 -22.12
CA PHE A 452 -6.40 7.25 -22.72
C PHE A 452 -6.55 6.17 -23.79
N THR A 453 -5.57 6.05 -24.69
CA THR A 453 -5.58 5.08 -25.80
C THR A 453 -5.49 3.64 -25.28
N SER A 454 -4.63 3.39 -24.29
CA SER A 454 -4.50 2.06 -23.66
C SER A 454 -5.78 1.59 -22.98
N THR A 455 -6.62 2.51 -22.52
CA THR A 455 -7.85 2.20 -21.80
C THR A 455 -9.09 2.26 -22.69
N HIS A 456 -9.02 2.90 -23.86
CA HIS A 456 -10.12 2.96 -24.84
C HIS A 456 -9.71 2.31 -26.17
N PRO A 457 -9.33 1.01 -26.19
CA PRO A 457 -9.07 0.32 -27.44
C PRO A 457 -10.36 0.33 -28.29
N PRO A 458 -10.24 0.39 -29.63
CA PRO A 458 -11.40 0.21 -30.49
C PRO A 458 -12.08 -1.13 -30.19
N PRO A 459 -13.41 -1.24 -30.27
CA PRO A 459 -14.10 -2.50 -30.05
C PRO A 459 -13.50 -3.58 -30.97
N HIS A 460 -13.24 -4.77 -30.42
CA HIS A 460 -12.78 -5.90 -31.23
C HIS A 460 -13.77 -6.12 -32.38
N PRO A 461 -13.30 -6.28 -33.63
CA PRO A 461 -14.17 -6.69 -34.72
C PRO A 461 -14.80 -8.04 -34.34
N ALA A 462 -16.12 -8.11 -34.50
CA ALA A 462 -16.97 -9.25 -34.16
C ALA A 462 -16.63 -10.51 -34.96
#